data_AF-A0A843FAF6-F1
#
_entry.id   AF-A0A843FAF6-F1
#
_cell.length_a   1.000
_cell.length_b   1.000
_cell.length_c   1.000
_cell.angle_alpha   90.00
_cell.angle_beta   90.00
_cell.angle_gamma   90.00
#
_symmetry.space_group_name_H-M   'P 1'
#
loop_
_entity.id
_entity.type
_entity.pdbx_description
1 polymer ?
#
loop_
_entity_poly.entity_id
_entity_poly.type
_entity_poly.pdbx_seq_one_letter_code
_entity_poly.pdbx_strand_id
1 'polypeptide(L)'
;GLTVLYILVSRVFKLRKITGPKRQIKSKPGKADRVSASKKIDDSNKFKLSLGELTSFGETKDEINHTKRLTILYATLFVIWTLITILAVTRGSRFITTIVLPFGLLTGIFIGYATDYIKSKLNNDNWLAFVIILAGALAAYPLTQINLVYGLILLVIIIALGLASIYAIKSKKSASDNSVPIKKYIAIIAIVLALVSPTVCGAYVTAHQVVPGTSDPMWNSMVWINQNTDNSTVITSWWDFGYLFEVAADRQVTFDGGTQSGGRAFWLGQAMTSSDLEYSAGVFRMLDTSGTKAQEALYNYTQDYGKTTDILKEILPMTAENATNTLVNTYHLNNEQANTVVNYTHPENPRPVIFVASSDMLQKAGWWSYFGAWNFTNQSSQNYNYYVPTQQVTVEPGSTGKLPLIQDSGLIVNAVIQRGTGNNSTTAYTEALSTYNNSEIIINGTPYNPLNISNIIVIEDGYLLKNESVGNVENANYTLFLMGEDNVYTPILMDNHLANSMFTQLFLLGGSNQDVFTMV
;
A
#
# COMPACT_ATOMS: atom_id res chain seq x y z
N GLY A 1 -24.15 3.86 -10.80
CA GLY A 1 -24.14 4.80 -9.65
C GLY A 1 -24.95 6.07 -9.91
N LEU A 2 -24.34 7.09 -10.51
CA LEU A 2 -24.89 8.45 -10.61
C LEU A 2 -26.26 8.56 -11.29
N THR A 3 -26.51 7.78 -12.35
CA THR A 3 -27.82 7.75 -13.03
C THR A 3 -28.94 7.32 -12.09
N VAL A 4 -28.69 6.36 -11.20
CA VAL A 4 -29.68 5.90 -10.22
C VAL A 4 -29.93 6.95 -9.15
N LEU A 5 -28.87 7.61 -8.67
CA LEU A 5 -29.01 8.75 -7.75
C LEU A 5 -29.86 9.86 -8.37
N TYR A 6 -29.59 10.22 -9.63
CA TYR A 6 -30.40 11.19 -10.35
C TYR A 6 -31.87 10.76 -10.47
N ILE A 7 -32.13 9.48 -10.81
CA ILE A 7 -33.50 8.95 -10.90
C ILE A 7 -34.21 9.02 -9.54
N LEU A 8 -33.54 8.63 -8.47
CA LEU A 8 -34.08 8.68 -7.10
C LEU A 8 -34.41 10.11 -6.69
N VAL A 9 -33.48 11.05 -6.88
CA VAL A 9 -33.68 12.48 -6.56
C VAL A 9 -34.81 13.08 -7.41
N SER A 10 -34.80 12.85 -8.72
CA SER A 10 -35.84 13.31 -9.64
C SER A 10 -37.23 12.78 -9.24
N ARG A 11 -37.32 11.53 -8.78
CA ARG A 11 -38.56 10.95 -8.28
C ARG A 11 -39.04 11.60 -6.99
N VAL A 12 -38.15 11.88 -6.03
CA VAL A 12 -38.52 12.60 -4.79
C VAL A 12 -39.19 13.94 -5.13
N PHE A 13 -38.65 14.69 -6.10
CA PHE A 13 -39.25 15.94 -6.56
C PHE A 13 -40.60 15.75 -7.28
N LYS A 14 -40.75 14.69 -8.09
CA LYS A 14 -42.05 14.38 -8.75
C LYS A 14 -43.12 13.94 -7.75
N LEU A 15 -42.73 13.19 -6.71
CA LEU A 15 -43.62 12.69 -5.65
C LEU A 15 -44.21 13.82 -4.78
N ARG A 16 -43.49 14.95 -4.62
CA ARG A 16 -44.02 16.15 -3.96
C ARG A 16 -45.26 16.72 -4.65
N LYS A 17 -45.38 16.55 -5.98
CA LYS A 17 -46.48 17.11 -6.78
C LYS A 17 -47.74 16.23 -6.81
N ILE A 18 -47.70 15.02 -6.26
CA ILE A 18 -48.84 14.09 -6.25
C ILE A 18 -49.65 14.30 -4.97
N THR A 19 -50.81 14.95 -5.09
CA THR A 19 -51.68 15.36 -3.97
C THR A 19 -52.94 14.50 -3.78
N GLY A 20 -53.27 13.56 -4.69
CA GLY A 20 -54.42 12.66 -4.50
C GLY A 20 -54.44 11.45 -5.45
N PRO A 21 -55.11 10.33 -5.05
CA PRO A 21 -55.23 9.13 -5.88
C PRO A 21 -56.12 9.39 -7.12
N LYS A 22 -55.86 8.68 -8.23
CA LYS A 22 -56.80 8.66 -9.37
C LYS A 22 -58.10 7.96 -8.91
N ARG A 23 -59.25 8.56 -9.23
CA ARG A 23 -60.59 8.10 -8.82
C ARG A 23 -60.81 6.64 -9.25
N GLN A 24 -60.87 5.69 -8.31
CA GLN A 24 -61.23 4.29 -8.60
C GLN A 24 -62.73 4.21 -8.90
N ILE A 25 -63.09 3.76 -10.10
CA ILE A 25 -64.40 3.20 -10.38
C ILE A 25 -64.32 1.73 -9.94
N LYS A 26 -64.95 1.37 -8.80
CA LYS A 26 -65.06 -0.01 -8.35
C LYS A 26 -65.94 -0.81 -9.32
N SER A 27 -65.35 -1.48 -10.30
CA SER A 27 -65.98 -2.63 -10.96
C SER A 27 -65.31 -3.93 -10.48
N LYS A 28 -66.09 -5.00 -10.31
CA LYS A 28 -65.56 -6.33 -9.94
C LYS A 28 -64.58 -6.79 -11.04
N PRO A 29 -63.39 -7.29 -10.70
CA PRO A 29 -62.47 -7.84 -11.69
C PRO A 29 -63.15 -9.01 -12.44
N GLY A 30 -62.87 -9.08 -13.75
CA GLY A 30 -63.36 -10.14 -14.63
C GLY A 30 -63.02 -11.51 -14.06
N LYS A 31 -63.82 -12.54 -14.38
CA LYS A 31 -63.67 -13.89 -13.81
C LYS A 31 -62.25 -14.48 -14.01
N ALA A 32 -61.55 -14.03 -15.05
CA ALA A 32 -60.17 -14.41 -15.39
C ALA A 32 -59.10 -13.77 -14.48
N ASP A 33 -59.35 -12.62 -13.87
CA ASP A 33 -58.38 -11.85 -13.06
C ASP A 33 -58.49 -12.13 -11.56
N ARG A 34 -59.33 -13.11 -11.17
CA ARG A 34 -59.58 -13.45 -9.77
C ARG A 34 -58.53 -14.45 -9.28
N VAL A 35 -57.53 -13.96 -8.57
CA VAL A 35 -56.60 -14.79 -7.79
C VAL A 35 -57.22 -15.23 -6.45
N SER A 36 -56.90 -16.45 -6.01
CA SER A 36 -57.39 -17.03 -4.76
C SER A 36 -56.99 -16.19 -3.54
N ALA A 37 -57.80 -16.25 -2.47
CA ALA A 37 -57.52 -15.54 -1.23
C ALA A 37 -56.17 -15.96 -0.61
N SER A 38 -55.80 -17.24 -0.73
CA SER A 38 -54.48 -17.75 -0.31
C SER A 38 -53.34 -17.13 -1.11
N LYS A 39 -53.47 -17.01 -2.44
CA LYS A 39 -52.45 -16.38 -3.29
C LYS A 39 -52.31 -14.88 -3.01
N LYS A 40 -53.39 -14.18 -2.66
CA LYS A 40 -53.36 -12.77 -2.22
C LYS A 40 -52.64 -12.58 -0.88
N ILE A 41 -52.86 -13.48 0.08
CA ILE A 41 -52.20 -13.45 1.40
C ILE A 41 -50.72 -13.82 1.28
N ASP A 42 -50.39 -14.81 0.44
CA ASP A 42 -49.00 -15.21 0.18
C ASP A 42 -48.23 -14.10 -0.56
N ASP A 43 -48.89 -13.40 -1.49
CA ASP A 43 -48.35 -12.21 -2.16
C ASP A 43 -48.23 -10.99 -1.23
N SER A 44 -49.01 -10.88 -0.14
CA SER A 44 -48.88 -9.78 0.82
C SER A 44 -47.78 -10.02 1.86
N ASN A 45 -47.44 -11.28 2.13
CA ASN A 45 -46.47 -11.67 3.16
C ASN A 45 -45.06 -11.94 2.60
N LYS A 46 -44.90 -12.06 1.29
CA LYS A 46 -43.57 -12.10 0.65
C LYS A 46 -42.90 -10.74 0.79
N PHE A 47 -41.65 -10.74 1.23
CA PHE A 47 -40.78 -9.56 1.18
C PHE A 47 -40.60 -9.14 -0.29
N LYS A 48 -41.49 -8.27 -0.77
CA LYS A 48 -41.45 -7.68 -2.10
C LYS A 48 -40.51 -6.49 -2.06
N LEU A 49 -39.20 -6.76 -2.04
CA LEU A 49 -38.23 -5.77 -2.53
C LEU A 49 -38.28 -5.73 -4.06
N SER A 50 -39.48 -5.56 -4.62
CA SER A 50 -39.66 -5.35 -6.04
C SER A 50 -39.24 -3.92 -6.33
N LEU A 51 -38.01 -3.73 -6.83
CA LEU A 51 -37.56 -2.44 -7.34
C LEU A 51 -38.45 -1.94 -8.50
N GLY A 52 -39.25 -2.85 -9.10
CA GLY A 52 -40.33 -2.53 -10.03
C GLY A 52 -41.51 -1.79 -9.37
N GLU A 53 -41.80 -2.00 -8.08
CA GLU A 53 -42.83 -1.22 -7.35
C GLU A 53 -42.42 0.24 -7.13
N LEU A 54 -41.12 0.56 -7.13
CA LEU A 54 -40.69 1.96 -7.19
C LEU A 54 -41.09 2.65 -8.52
N THR A 55 -41.44 1.89 -9.57
CA THR A 55 -41.82 2.46 -10.87
C THR A 55 -43.30 2.84 -10.99
N SER A 56 -44.16 2.25 -10.16
CA SER A 56 -45.59 2.57 -10.12
C SER A 56 -45.88 3.38 -8.87
N PHE A 57 -46.66 4.45 -8.99
CA PHE A 57 -47.00 5.26 -7.82
C PHE A 57 -48.06 4.61 -6.92
N GLY A 58 -48.51 3.38 -7.22
CA GLY A 58 -49.69 2.79 -6.60
C GLY A 58 -50.98 3.44 -7.09
N GLU A 59 -52.10 2.74 -6.92
CA GLU A 59 -53.42 3.28 -7.23
C GLU A 59 -54.13 3.80 -5.97
N THR A 60 -53.77 3.24 -4.81
CA THR A 60 -54.35 3.61 -3.52
C THR A 60 -53.49 4.62 -2.77
N LYS A 61 -54.11 5.39 -1.86
CA LYS A 61 -53.42 6.39 -1.05
C LYS A 61 -52.32 5.77 -0.17
N ASP A 62 -52.52 4.55 0.30
CA ASP A 62 -51.57 3.84 1.15
C ASP A 62 -50.36 3.33 0.36
N GLU A 63 -50.57 2.82 -0.86
CA GLU A 63 -49.48 2.45 -1.78
C GLU A 63 -48.65 3.69 -2.19
N ILE A 64 -49.31 4.81 -2.52
CA ILE A 64 -48.62 6.08 -2.83
C ILE A 64 -47.74 6.51 -1.65
N ASN A 65 -48.25 6.43 -0.43
CA ASN A 65 -47.51 6.82 0.77
C ASN A 65 -46.35 5.87 1.09
N HIS A 66 -46.55 4.57 0.90
CA HIS A 66 -45.51 3.56 1.07
C HIS A 66 -44.35 3.79 0.07
N THR A 67 -44.66 3.95 -1.22
CA THR A 67 -43.67 4.23 -2.27
C THR A 67 -42.96 5.56 -2.05
N LYS A 68 -43.66 6.59 -1.53
CA LYS A 68 -43.05 7.86 -1.11
C LYS A 68 -42.00 7.65 -0.02
N ARG A 69 -42.34 6.95 1.06
CA ARG A 69 -41.43 6.69 2.19
C ARG A 69 -40.22 5.89 1.74
N LEU A 70 -40.42 4.83 0.97
CA LEU A 70 -39.35 3.96 0.48
C LEU A 70 -38.39 4.69 -0.48
N THR A 71 -38.94 5.48 -1.41
CA THR A 71 -38.13 6.27 -2.35
C THR A 71 -37.30 7.33 -1.63
N ILE A 72 -37.88 8.01 -0.64
CA ILE A 72 -37.15 9.00 0.18
C ILE A 72 -36.06 8.29 1.00
N LEU A 73 -36.36 7.15 1.62
CA LEU A 73 -35.39 6.39 2.41
C LEU A 73 -34.16 6.02 1.57
N TYR A 74 -34.36 5.39 0.41
CA TYR A 74 -33.24 4.99 -0.45
C TYR A 74 -32.51 6.18 -1.08
N ALA A 75 -33.24 7.22 -1.50
CA ALA A 75 -32.61 8.44 -2.00
C ALA A 75 -31.69 9.05 -0.93
N THR A 76 -32.21 9.25 0.29
CA THR A 76 -31.45 9.81 1.40
C THR A 76 -30.27 8.91 1.77
N LEU A 77 -30.48 7.59 1.92
CA LEU A 77 -29.42 6.64 2.26
C LEU A 77 -28.28 6.67 1.23
N PHE A 78 -28.58 6.49 -0.05
CA PHE A 78 -27.53 6.42 -1.07
C PHE A 78 -26.86 7.77 -1.34
N VAL A 79 -27.60 8.88 -1.25
CA VAL A 79 -27.01 10.23 -1.39
C VAL A 79 -26.07 10.52 -0.22
N ILE A 80 -26.53 10.34 1.02
CA ILE A 80 -25.71 10.59 2.21
C ILE A 80 -24.50 9.67 2.22
N TRP A 81 -24.70 8.37 1.98
CA TRP A 81 -23.60 7.41 1.96
C TRP A 81 -22.57 7.79 0.91
N THR A 82 -22.99 8.09 -0.32
CA THR A 82 -22.07 8.52 -1.40
C THR A 82 -21.29 9.79 -1.01
N LEU A 83 -21.97 10.81 -0.48
CA LEU A 83 -21.33 12.07 -0.08
C LEU A 83 -20.32 11.87 1.06
N ILE A 84 -20.67 11.08 2.09
CA ILE A 84 -19.76 10.77 3.19
C ILE A 84 -18.52 10.02 2.67
N THR A 85 -18.70 9.03 1.79
CA THR A 85 -17.55 8.32 1.23
C THR A 85 -16.68 9.20 0.34
N ILE A 86 -17.24 10.12 -0.43
CA ILE A 86 -16.45 11.10 -1.21
C ILE A 86 -15.63 11.98 -0.27
N LEU A 87 -16.23 12.47 0.82
CA LEU A 87 -15.52 13.24 1.85
C LEU A 87 -14.46 12.41 2.59
N ALA A 88 -14.69 11.11 2.79
CA ALA A 88 -13.70 10.23 3.41
C ALA A 88 -12.50 10.00 2.50
N VAL A 89 -12.72 9.84 1.18
CA VAL A 89 -11.64 9.67 0.21
C VAL A 89 -10.70 10.88 0.16
N THR A 90 -11.18 12.10 0.39
CA THR A 90 -10.30 13.29 0.50
C THR A 90 -9.39 13.26 1.73
N ARG A 91 -9.66 12.39 2.71
CA ARG A 91 -8.83 12.17 3.90
C ARG A 91 -7.84 11.00 3.77
N GLY A 92 -7.96 10.19 2.71
CA GLY A 92 -7.03 9.10 2.46
C GLY A 92 -7.54 8.08 1.43
N SER A 93 -6.64 7.56 0.62
CA SER A 93 -6.94 6.57 -0.44
C SER A 93 -7.56 5.28 0.10
N ARG A 94 -7.26 4.90 1.36
CA ARG A 94 -7.86 3.72 2.02
C ARG A 94 -9.38 3.73 2.07
N PHE A 95 -10.02 4.90 1.99
CA PHE A 95 -11.47 5.02 1.99
C PHE A 95 -12.11 4.75 0.61
N ILE A 96 -11.33 4.60 -0.47
CA ILE A 96 -11.87 4.30 -1.81
C ILE A 96 -12.63 2.97 -1.79
N THR A 97 -12.18 1.98 -1.02
CA THR A 97 -12.86 0.68 -0.88
C THR A 97 -14.28 0.83 -0.31
N THR A 98 -14.53 1.84 0.51
CA THR A 98 -15.86 2.10 1.09
C THR A 98 -16.88 2.61 0.07
N ILE A 99 -16.44 3.15 -1.08
CA ILE A 99 -17.30 3.53 -2.21
C ILE A 99 -17.85 2.30 -2.94
N VAL A 100 -17.15 1.16 -2.88
CA VAL A 100 -17.49 -0.05 -3.65
C VAL A 100 -18.88 -0.57 -3.28
N LEU A 101 -19.22 -0.61 -1.98
CA LEU A 101 -20.52 -1.08 -1.49
C LEU A 101 -21.72 -0.26 -2.00
N PRO A 102 -21.79 1.07 -1.79
CA PRO A 102 -22.92 1.85 -2.28
C PRO A 102 -23.01 1.85 -3.81
N PHE A 103 -21.88 1.88 -4.53
CA PHE A 103 -21.90 1.81 -5.99
C PHE A 103 -22.32 0.45 -6.52
N GLY A 104 -21.93 -0.65 -5.87
CA GLY A 104 -22.39 -2.00 -6.21
C GLY A 104 -23.90 -2.13 -6.09
N LEU A 105 -24.48 -1.67 -4.98
CA LEU A 105 -25.94 -1.65 -4.78
C LEU A 105 -26.65 -0.77 -5.81
N LEU A 106 -26.13 0.44 -6.08
CA LEU A 106 -26.68 1.32 -7.13
C LEU A 106 -26.59 0.71 -8.53
N THR A 107 -25.55 -0.07 -8.83
CA THR A 107 -25.41 -0.78 -10.10
C THR A 107 -26.44 -1.90 -10.22
N GLY A 108 -26.70 -2.66 -9.15
CA GLY A 108 -27.79 -3.63 -9.11
C GLY A 108 -29.16 -2.99 -9.36
N ILE A 109 -29.44 -1.85 -8.72
CA ILE A 109 -30.67 -1.07 -8.94
C ILE A 109 -30.78 -0.60 -10.40
N PHE A 110 -29.66 -0.16 -10.99
CA PHE A 110 -29.61 0.24 -12.40
C PHE A 110 -29.98 -0.92 -13.33
N ILE A 111 -29.41 -2.11 -13.11
CA ILE A 111 -29.72 -3.32 -13.88
C ILE A 111 -31.21 -3.65 -13.81
N GLY A 112 -31.83 -3.48 -12.64
CA GLY A 112 -33.29 -3.60 -12.48
C GLY A 112 -34.05 -2.63 -13.39
N TYR A 113 -33.72 -1.34 -13.35
CA TYR A 113 -34.36 -0.34 -14.23
C TYR A 113 -34.13 -0.60 -15.72
N ALA A 114 -32.90 -1.00 -16.10
CA ALA A 114 -32.58 -1.35 -17.47
C ALA A 114 -33.38 -2.57 -17.94
N THR A 115 -33.52 -3.59 -17.08
CA THR A 115 -34.32 -4.79 -17.34
C THR A 115 -35.79 -4.44 -17.61
N ASP A 116 -36.40 -3.65 -16.73
CA ASP A 116 -37.79 -3.23 -16.88
C ASP A 116 -38.00 -2.40 -18.14
N TYR A 117 -37.10 -1.45 -18.41
CA TYR A 117 -37.15 -0.61 -19.61
C TYR A 117 -37.03 -1.44 -20.89
N ILE A 118 -36.09 -2.38 -20.96
CA ILE A 118 -35.89 -3.24 -22.12
C ILE A 118 -37.13 -4.12 -22.34
N LYS A 119 -37.63 -4.76 -21.28
CA LYS A 119 -38.80 -5.64 -21.34
C LYS A 119 -40.06 -4.90 -21.77
N SER A 120 -40.34 -3.74 -21.20
CA SER A 120 -41.62 -3.03 -21.35
C SER A 120 -41.65 -1.95 -22.44
N LYS A 121 -40.54 -1.25 -22.68
CA LYS A 121 -40.53 -0.05 -23.54
C LYS A 121 -39.66 -0.18 -24.79
N LEU A 122 -38.57 -0.95 -24.74
CA LEU A 122 -37.67 -1.08 -25.89
C LEU A 122 -38.18 -2.17 -26.85
N ASN A 123 -38.92 -1.74 -27.88
CA ASN A 123 -39.46 -2.64 -28.92
C ASN A 123 -38.81 -2.42 -30.30
N ASN A 124 -37.96 -1.41 -30.46
CA ASN A 124 -37.26 -1.14 -31.71
C ASN A 124 -35.99 -2.01 -31.82
N ASP A 125 -35.93 -2.83 -32.86
CA ASP A 125 -34.85 -3.80 -33.07
C ASP A 125 -33.50 -3.13 -33.36
N ASN A 126 -33.47 -1.97 -34.01
CA ASN A 126 -32.22 -1.24 -34.27
C ASN A 126 -31.62 -0.70 -32.97
N TRP A 127 -32.45 -0.20 -32.06
CA TRP A 127 -32.01 0.25 -30.74
C TRP A 127 -31.55 -0.91 -29.86
N LEU A 128 -32.21 -2.07 -29.97
CA LEU A 128 -31.81 -3.27 -29.23
C LEU A 128 -30.44 -3.78 -29.73
N ALA A 129 -30.22 -3.79 -31.04
CA ALA A 129 -28.93 -4.12 -31.64
C ALA A 129 -27.82 -3.15 -31.19
N PHE A 130 -28.10 -1.84 -31.19
CA PHE A 130 -27.15 -0.83 -30.69
C PHE A 130 -26.77 -1.07 -29.23
N VAL A 131 -27.75 -1.33 -28.36
CA VAL A 131 -27.50 -1.63 -26.94
C VAL A 131 -26.61 -2.86 -26.77
N ILE A 132 -26.88 -3.93 -27.53
CA ILE A 132 -26.09 -5.16 -27.48
C ILE A 132 -24.65 -4.90 -27.94
N ILE A 133 -24.45 -4.17 -29.04
CA ILE A 133 -23.11 -3.89 -29.57
C ILE A 133 -22.31 -3.03 -28.58
N LEU A 134 -22.92 -1.96 -28.06
CA LEU A 134 -22.29 -1.09 -27.07
C LEU A 134 -21.97 -1.84 -25.79
N ALA A 135 -22.91 -2.62 -25.26
CA ALA A 135 -22.70 -3.42 -24.06
C ALA A 135 -21.64 -4.52 -24.29
N GLY A 136 -21.63 -5.15 -25.47
CA GLY A 136 -20.60 -6.10 -25.86
C GLY A 136 -19.21 -5.47 -25.91
N ALA A 137 -19.08 -4.27 -26.48
CA ALA A 137 -17.83 -3.52 -26.51
C ALA A 137 -17.35 -3.17 -25.08
N LEU A 138 -18.26 -2.68 -24.24
CA LEU A 138 -17.96 -2.34 -22.84
C LEU A 138 -17.63 -3.58 -21.99
N ALA A 139 -18.23 -4.74 -22.28
CA ALA A 139 -17.91 -6.00 -21.63
C ALA A 139 -16.55 -6.56 -22.07
N ALA A 140 -16.21 -6.40 -23.35
CA ALA A 140 -14.98 -6.91 -23.93
C ALA A 140 -13.74 -6.08 -23.61
N TYR A 141 -13.87 -4.76 -23.54
CA TYR A 141 -12.73 -3.84 -23.38
C TYR A 141 -11.87 -4.12 -22.13
N PRO A 142 -12.42 -4.34 -20.92
CA PRO A 142 -11.59 -4.68 -19.76
C PRO A 142 -10.80 -5.98 -19.96
N LEU A 143 -11.37 -6.95 -20.68
CA LEU A 143 -10.74 -8.23 -20.93
C LEU A 143 -9.59 -8.12 -21.94
N THR A 144 -9.63 -7.16 -22.87
CA THR A 144 -8.49 -6.92 -23.78
C THR A 144 -7.25 -6.39 -23.07
N GLN A 145 -7.40 -5.76 -21.91
CA GLN A 145 -6.27 -5.32 -21.07
C GLN A 145 -5.55 -6.49 -20.40
N ILE A 146 -6.21 -7.64 -20.27
CA ILE A 146 -5.62 -8.90 -19.77
C ILE A 146 -5.08 -9.71 -20.95
N ASN A 147 -5.94 -9.95 -21.95
CA ASN A 147 -5.59 -10.71 -23.14
C ASN A 147 -6.46 -10.25 -24.31
N LEU A 148 -5.80 -9.71 -25.34
CA LEU A 148 -6.46 -9.18 -26.53
C LEU A 148 -7.39 -10.21 -27.20
N VAL A 149 -6.95 -11.46 -27.30
CA VAL A 149 -7.69 -12.53 -27.99
C VAL A 149 -8.99 -12.85 -27.23
N TYR A 150 -8.94 -12.97 -25.91
CA TYR A 150 -10.13 -13.27 -25.11
C TYR A 150 -11.16 -12.15 -25.16
N GLY A 151 -10.72 -10.89 -25.11
CA GLY A 151 -11.62 -9.75 -25.28
C GLY A 151 -12.30 -9.73 -26.65
N LEU A 152 -11.55 -9.99 -27.73
CA LEU A 152 -12.11 -10.05 -29.09
C LEU A 152 -13.11 -11.22 -29.25
N ILE A 153 -12.80 -12.40 -28.69
CA ILE A 153 -13.72 -13.55 -28.71
C ILE A 153 -15.03 -13.20 -28.00
N LEU A 154 -14.96 -12.61 -26.80
CA LEU A 154 -16.16 -12.21 -26.05
C LEU A 154 -17.01 -11.21 -26.83
N LEU A 155 -16.37 -10.21 -27.46
CA LEU A 155 -17.06 -9.23 -28.30
C LEU A 155 -17.82 -9.90 -29.45
N VAL A 156 -17.15 -10.77 -30.20
CA VAL A 156 -17.73 -11.49 -31.34
C VAL A 156 -18.89 -12.36 -30.88
N ILE A 157 -18.76 -13.09 -29.77
CA ILE A 157 -19.83 -13.94 -29.23
C ILE A 157 -21.07 -13.12 -28.88
N ILE A 158 -20.92 -12.01 -28.13
CA ILE A 158 -22.05 -11.18 -27.70
C ILE A 158 -22.76 -10.57 -28.92
N ILE A 159 -22.01 -10.05 -29.89
CA ILE A 159 -22.58 -9.46 -31.11
C ILE A 159 -23.26 -10.53 -31.97
N ALA A 160 -22.61 -11.67 -32.20
CA ALA A 160 -23.16 -12.74 -33.03
C ALA A 160 -24.46 -13.31 -32.44
N LEU A 161 -24.46 -13.65 -31.14
CA LEU A 161 -25.66 -14.15 -30.44
C LEU A 161 -26.77 -13.09 -30.41
N GLY A 162 -26.41 -11.83 -30.18
CA GLY A 162 -27.35 -10.73 -30.14
C GLY A 162 -28.03 -10.45 -31.48
N LEU A 163 -27.25 -10.30 -32.55
CA LEU A 163 -27.79 -10.07 -33.90
C LEU A 163 -28.57 -11.28 -34.41
N ALA A 164 -28.11 -12.52 -34.15
CA ALA A 164 -28.86 -13.73 -34.47
C ALA A 164 -30.22 -13.76 -33.75
N SER A 165 -30.27 -13.36 -32.48
CA SER A 165 -31.53 -13.32 -31.73
C SER A 165 -32.54 -12.30 -32.24
N ILE A 166 -32.06 -11.23 -32.91
CA ILE A 166 -32.91 -10.17 -33.46
C ILE A 166 -33.39 -10.56 -34.87
N TYR A 167 -32.49 -11.02 -35.73
CA TYR A 167 -32.76 -11.15 -37.17
C TYR A 167 -32.98 -12.59 -37.64
N ALA A 168 -32.38 -13.59 -36.98
CA ALA A 168 -32.48 -15.00 -37.40
C ALA A 168 -33.60 -15.76 -36.66
N ILE A 169 -33.86 -15.44 -35.39
CA ILE A 169 -34.92 -16.09 -34.60
C ILE A 169 -36.27 -15.40 -34.87
N LYS A 170 -37.06 -15.96 -35.80
CA LYS A 170 -38.46 -15.54 -36.00
C LYS A 170 -39.30 -15.90 -34.78
N SER A 171 -39.66 -14.92 -33.93
CA SER A 171 -40.59 -15.18 -32.82
C SER A 171 -41.98 -15.47 -33.39
N LYS A 172 -42.47 -16.71 -33.25
CA LYS A 172 -43.87 -17.05 -33.56
C LYS A 172 -44.76 -16.32 -32.56
N LYS A 173 -45.37 -15.20 -32.96
CA LYS A 173 -46.43 -14.56 -32.18
C LYS A 173 -47.67 -15.46 -32.22
N SER A 174 -47.86 -16.29 -31.20
CA SER A 174 -49.19 -16.82 -30.89
C SER A 174 -49.97 -15.75 -30.14
N ALA A 175 -51.25 -15.54 -30.49
CA ALA A 175 -52.09 -14.46 -29.96
C ALA A 175 -52.37 -14.53 -28.44
N SER A 176 -51.87 -15.57 -27.75
CA SER A 176 -52.04 -15.78 -26.30
C SER A 176 -50.76 -15.67 -25.48
N ASP A 177 -49.60 -15.36 -26.08
CA ASP A 177 -48.32 -15.47 -25.37
C ASP A 177 -47.82 -14.10 -24.86
N ASN A 178 -47.91 -13.89 -23.54
CA ASN A 178 -47.34 -12.75 -22.81
C ASN A 178 -45.84 -12.92 -22.51
N SER A 179 -45.15 -13.88 -23.15
CA SER A 179 -43.74 -14.14 -22.92
C SER A 179 -42.83 -13.02 -23.47
N VAL A 180 -41.80 -12.65 -22.71
CA VAL A 180 -40.80 -11.66 -23.14
C VAL A 180 -39.89 -12.29 -24.22
N PRO A 181 -39.66 -11.65 -25.38
CA PRO A 181 -38.79 -12.19 -26.42
C PRO A 181 -37.34 -12.43 -25.95
N ILE A 182 -36.74 -13.55 -26.40
CA ILE A 182 -35.35 -13.96 -26.06
C ILE A 182 -34.32 -12.85 -26.33
N LYS A 183 -34.45 -12.11 -27.45
CA LYS A 183 -33.57 -10.98 -27.79
C LYS A 183 -33.44 -9.93 -26.69
N LYS A 184 -34.50 -9.72 -25.91
CA LYS A 184 -34.49 -8.79 -24.78
C LYS A 184 -33.69 -9.32 -23.60
N TYR A 185 -33.73 -10.63 -23.34
CA TYR A 185 -32.89 -11.26 -22.31
C TYR A 185 -31.41 -11.22 -22.69
N ILE A 186 -31.07 -11.42 -23.96
CA ILE A 186 -29.67 -11.32 -24.44
C ILE A 186 -29.14 -9.89 -24.26
N ALA A 187 -29.93 -8.86 -24.58
CA ALA A 187 -29.54 -7.47 -24.31
C ALA A 187 -29.32 -7.19 -22.81
N ILE A 188 -30.17 -7.75 -21.93
CA ILE A 188 -29.98 -7.63 -20.47
C ILE A 188 -28.68 -8.32 -20.04
N ILE A 189 -28.41 -9.54 -20.52
CA ILE A 189 -27.16 -10.26 -20.22
C ILE A 189 -25.96 -9.45 -20.68
N ALA A 190 -25.99 -8.87 -21.88
CA ALA A 190 -24.91 -8.03 -22.40
C ALA A 190 -24.65 -6.82 -21.48
N ILE A 191 -25.70 -6.14 -21.00
CA ILE A 191 -25.57 -5.02 -20.05
C ILE A 191 -24.98 -5.49 -18.70
N VAL A 192 -25.43 -6.64 -18.19
CA VAL A 192 -24.88 -7.21 -16.95
C VAL A 192 -23.39 -7.48 -17.12
N LEU A 193 -22.99 -8.12 -18.23
CA LEU A 193 -21.58 -8.37 -18.54
C LEU A 193 -20.78 -7.07 -18.68
N ALA A 194 -21.34 -6.04 -19.31
CA ALA A 194 -20.71 -4.72 -19.45
C ALA A 194 -20.41 -4.06 -18.09
N LEU A 195 -21.26 -4.30 -17.09
CA LEU A 195 -21.11 -3.72 -15.76
C LEU A 195 -20.25 -4.56 -14.82
N VAL A 196 -20.22 -5.89 -15.01
CA VAL A 196 -19.45 -6.82 -14.17
C VAL A 196 -18.01 -6.97 -14.66
N SER A 197 -17.78 -6.96 -15.97
CA SER A 197 -16.47 -7.20 -16.59
C SER A 197 -15.35 -6.28 -16.05
N PRO A 198 -15.54 -4.95 -15.91
CA PRO A 198 -14.49 -4.08 -15.36
C PRO A 198 -14.04 -4.48 -13.95
N THR A 199 -14.98 -4.91 -13.10
CA THR A 199 -14.68 -5.29 -11.72
C THR A 199 -13.93 -6.63 -11.66
N VAL A 200 -14.37 -7.63 -12.43
CA VAL A 200 -13.72 -8.94 -12.46
C VAL A 200 -12.32 -8.85 -13.08
N CYS A 201 -12.20 -8.14 -14.21
CA CYS A 201 -10.91 -7.96 -14.87
C CYS A 201 -9.96 -7.13 -14.02
N GLY A 202 -10.45 -6.05 -13.39
CA GLY A 202 -9.66 -5.24 -12.46
C GLY A 202 -9.14 -6.06 -11.28
N ALA A 203 -10.00 -6.89 -10.66
CA ALA A 203 -9.60 -7.79 -9.59
C ALA A 203 -8.55 -8.81 -10.04
N TYR A 204 -8.69 -9.39 -11.24
CA TYR A 204 -7.69 -10.29 -11.81
C TYR A 204 -6.34 -9.60 -12.01
N VAL A 205 -6.33 -8.42 -12.63
CA VAL A 205 -5.08 -7.65 -12.87
C VAL A 205 -4.39 -7.33 -11.55
N THR A 206 -5.14 -6.83 -10.56
CA THR A 206 -4.57 -6.56 -9.23
C THR A 206 -4.02 -7.83 -8.60
N ALA A 207 -4.77 -8.93 -8.58
CA ALA A 207 -4.34 -10.18 -7.95
C ALA A 207 -3.12 -10.80 -8.65
N HIS A 208 -3.05 -10.72 -9.98
CA HIS A 208 -1.93 -11.26 -10.75
C HIS A 208 -0.63 -10.45 -10.58
N GLN A 209 -0.74 -9.18 -10.18
CA GLN A 209 0.40 -8.32 -9.86
C GLN A 209 0.89 -8.50 -8.41
N VAL A 210 0.15 -9.23 -7.56
CA VAL A 210 0.62 -9.53 -6.20
C VAL A 210 1.70 -10.61 -6.29
N VAL A 211 2.94 -10.18 -6.11
CA VAL A 211 4.09 -11.07 -5.87
C VAL A 211 4.29 -11.24 -4.36
N PRO A 212 4.87 -12.36 -3.90
CA PRO A 212 5.23 -12.52 -2.50
C PRO A 212 6.10 -11.35 -2.02
N GLY A 213 5.76 -10.78 -0.86
CA GLY A 213 6.51 -9.66 -0.27
C GLY A 213 7.84 -10.07 0.35
N THR A 214 8.17 -11.37 0.37
CA THR A 214 9.39 -11.94 0.94
C THR A 214 10.11 -12.83 -0.07
N SER A 215 11.35 -13.20 0.23
CA SER A 215 12.20 -14.06 -0.61
C SER A 215 12.51 -15.38 0.09
N ASP A 216 12.84 -16.41 -0.69
CA ASP A 216 13.22 -17.72 -0.15
C ASP A 216 14.41 -17.62 0.84
N PRO A 217 15.47 -16.83 0.60
CA PRO A 217 16.52 -16.62 1.59
C PRO A 217 16.01 -16.09 2.92
N MET A 218 15.12 -15.09 2.92
CA MET A 218 14.56 -14.52 4.14
C MET A 218 13.73 -15.55 4.91
N TRP A 219 12.88 -16.31 4.21
CA TRP A 219 12.11 -17.40 4.82
C TRP A 219 13.03 -18.47 5.43
N ASN A 220 14.06 -18.88 4.69
CA ASN A 220 15.01 -19.89 5.15
C ASN A 220 15.81 -19.40 6.37
N SER A 221 16.19 -18.12 6.43
CA SER A 221 16.79 -17.52 7.63
C SER A 221 15.85 -17.62 8.83
N MET A 222 14.55 -17.40 8.66
CA MET A 222 13.59 -17.51 9.76
C MET A 222 13.41 -18.97 10.23
N VAL A 223 13.37 -19.91 9.29
CA VAL A 223 13.37 -21.36 9.61
C VAL A 223 14.63 -21.74 10.36
N TRP A 224 15.79 -21.22 9.97
CA TRP A 224 17.03 -21.43 10.69
C TRP A 224 16.97 -20.90 12.12
N ILE A 225 16.45 -19.67 12.33
CA ILE A 225 16.27 -19.10 13.67
C ILE A 225 15.37 -20.00 14.53
N ASN A 226 14.28 -20.51 13.97
CA ASN A 226 13.38 -21.42 14.68
C ASN A 226 14.10 -22.68 15.18
N GLN A 227 14.95 -23.25 14.33
CA GLN A 227 15.61 -24.53 14.59
C GLN A 227 16.87 -24.43 15.44
N ASN A 228 17.52 -23.27 15.48
CA ASN A 228 18.88 -23.13 16.03
C ASN A 228 19.00 -22.16 17.22
N THR A 229 17.91 -21.56 17.68
CA THR A 229 17.94 -20.53 18.73
C THR A 229 16.95 -20.84 19.84
N ASP A 230 17.18 -20.31 21.04
CA ASP A 230 16.24 -20.49 22.16
C ASP A 230 14.85 -19.90 21.85
N ASN A 231 13.80 -20.49 22.42
CA ASN A 231 12.43 -19.97 22.30
C ASN A 231 12.28 -18.55 22.88
N SER A 232 13.17 -18.16 23.79
CA SER A 232 13.22 -16.80 24.33
C SER A 232 13.92 -15.79 23.42
N THR A 233 14.53 -16.20 22.31
CA THR A 233 15.15 -15.28 21.35
C THR A 233 14.12 -14.30 20.80
N VAL A 234 14.53 -13.04 20.65
CA VAL A 234 13.74 -11.99 19.99
C VAL A 234 14.39 -11.64 18.66
N ILE A 235 13.56 -11.50 17.62
CA ILE A 235 14.00 -11.05 16.31
C ILE A 235 13.84 -9.53 16.22
N THR A 236 14.95 -8.87 15.90
CA THR A 236 15.02 -7.42 15.77
C THR A 236 15.27 -7.07 14.32
N SER A 237 14.36 -6.29 13.75
CA SER A 237 14.44 -5.80 12.38
C SER A 237 13.42 -4.70 12.21
N TRP A 238 13.41 -4.01 11.06
CA TRP A 238 12.38 -3.02 10.78
C TRP A 238 10.98 -3.67 10.70
N TRP A 239 9.93 -2.92 11.04
CA TRP A 239 8.60 -3.48 11.36
C TRP A 239 7.89 -4.18 10.20
N ASP A 240 8.25 -3.86 8.95
CA ASP A 240 7.56 -4.34 7.74
C ASP A 240 7.40 -5.87 7.70
N PHE A 241 8.39 -6.61 8.20
CA PHE A 241 8.39 -8.07 8.21
C PHE A 241 8.07 -8.69 9.56
N GLY A 242 7.70 -7.91 10.59
CA GLY A 242 7.48 -8.42 11.95
C GLY A 242 6.53 -9.63 11.99
N TYR A 243 5.33 -9.52 11.41
CA TYR A 243 4.39 -10.66 11.36
C TYR A 243 4.92 -11.87 10.58
N LEU A 244 5.70 -11.65 9.52
CA LEU A 244 6.30 -12.75 8.77
C LEU A 244 7.32 -13.49 9.65
N PHE A 245 8.16 -12.74 10.36
CA PHE A 245 9.18 -13.29 11.24
C PHE A 245 8.55 -14.06 12.41
N GLU A 246 7.49 -13.53 13.02
CA GLU A 246 6.73 -14.26 14.05
C GLU A 246 6.21 -15.60 13.54
N VAL A 247 5.61 -15.63 12.34
CA VAL A 247 5.04 -16.86 11.78
C VAL A 247 6.10 -17.85 11.34
N ALA A 248 7.16 -17.38 10.67
CA ALA A 248 8.17 -18.26 10.07
C ALA A 248 9.20 -18.76 11.11
N ALA A 249 9.59 -17.91 12.06
CA ALA A 249 10.59 -18.24 13.06
C ALA A 249 10.00 -18.78 14.37
N ASP A 250 8.70 -18.60 14.61
CA ASP A 250 8.06 -18.88 15.91
C ASP A 250 8.80 -18.20 17.07
N ARG A 251 9.14 -16.91 16.87
CA ARG A 251 9.83 -16.06 17.85
C ARG A 251 9.11 -14.72 17.98
N GLN A 252 9.25 -14.09 19.13
CA GLN A 252 8.77 -12.72 19.30
C GLN A 252 9.64 -11.76 18.50
N VAL A 253 9.04 -10.67 18.03
CA VAL A 253 9.75 -9.59 17.35
C VAL A 253 9.79 -8.33 18.20
N THR A 254 10.81 -7.48 17.97
CA THR A 254 10.87 -6.17 18.62
C THR A 254 9.63 -5.35 18.36
N PHE A 255 9.10 -5.37 17.14
CA PHE A 255 7.85 -4.71 16.74
C PHE A 255 7.43 -5.13 15.33
N ASP A 256 6.13 -5.02 15.05
CA ASP A 256 5.50 -5.41 13.79
C ASP A 256 4.53 -4.32 13.27
N GLY A 257 3.81 -4.64 12.20
CA GLY A 257 2.83 -3.75 11.57
C GLY A 257 1.65 -3.32 12.45
N GLY A 258 1.37 -4.02 13.56
CA GLY A 258 0.40 -3.64 14.59
C GLY A 258 0.98 -2.77 15.70
N THR A 259 2.30 -2.76 15.89
CA THR A 259 2.99 -2.03 16.97
C THR A 259 3.95 -0.95 16.48
N GLN A 260 3.65 -0.31 15.35
CA GLN A 260 4.48 0.72 14.71
C GLN A 260 4.63 2.02 15.52
N SER A 261 3.99 2.15 16.68
CA SER A 261 3.91 3.40 17.42
C SER A 261 5.22 3.80 18.11
N GLY A 262 5.70 4.99 17.78
CA GLY A 262 6.55 5.86 18.60
C GLY A 262 7.89 5.25 19.06
N GLY A 263 7.95 4.86 20.33
CA GLY A 263 9.22 4.58 21.02
C GLY A 263 10.07 3.49 20.38
N ARG A 264 9.47 2.37 19.95
CA ARG A 264 10.25 1.26 19.36
C ARG A 264 10.85 1.64 18.01
N ALA A 265 10.09 2.34 17.16
CA ALA A 265 10.58 2.84 15.88
C ALA A 265 11.70 3.87 16.05
N PHE A 266 11.57 4.79 17.03
CA PHE A 266 12.61 5.75 17.38
C PHE A 266 13.90 5.06 17.80
N TRP A 267 13.84 4.13 18.76
CA TRP A 267 15.02 3.47 19.30
C TRP A 267 15.69 2.54 18.29
N LEU A 268 14.93 1.75 17.53
CA LEU A 268 15.52 0.94 16.47
C LEU A 268 16.15 1.81 15.37
N GLY A 269 15.48 2.90 14.97
CA GLY A 269 16.04 3.87 14.03
C GLY A 269 17.34 4.49 14.53
N GLN A 270 17.40 4.83 15.83
CA GLN A 270 18.61 5.31 16.51
C GLN A 270 19.74 4.28 16.48
N ALA A 271 19.47 3.02 16.85
CA ALA A 271 20.45 1.94 16.81
C ALA A 271 20.99 1.73 15.40
N MET A 272 20.11 1.63 14.40
CA MET A 272 20.51 1.39 13.01
C MET A 272 21.31 2.55 12.40
N THR A 273 21.09 3.78 12.84
CA THR A 273 21.79 4.99 12.34
C THR A 273 23.10 5.24 13.10
N SER A 274 23.24 4.76 14.34
CA SER A 274 24.42 5.00 15.18
C SER A 274 25.68 4.37 14.61
N SER A 275 26.83 5.03 14.73
CA SER A 275 28.14 4.41 14.49
C SER A 275 28.71 3.67 15.71
N ASP A 276 28.13 3.87 16.89
CA ASP A 276 28.47 3.16 18.11
C ASP A 276 27.67 1.85 18.18
N LEU A 277 28.38 0.73 18.02
CA LEU A 277 27.82 -0.62 18.05
C LEU A 277 27.41 -1.05 19.45
N GLU A 278 28.13 -0.62 20.50
CA GLU A 278 27.77 -0.91 21.89
C GLU A 278 26.47 -0.21 22.27
N TYR A 279 26.28 1.03 21.84
CA TYR A 279 25.01 1.72 21.98
C TYR A 279 23.88 0.98 21.25
N SER A 280 24.14 0.52 20.02
CA SER A 280 23.16 -0.21 19.21
C SER A 280 22.74 -1.52 19.89
N ALA A 281 23.72 -2.28 20.41
CA ALA A 281 23.47 -3.50 21.18
C ALA A 281 22.75 -3.22 22.50
N GLY A 282 23.08 -2.13 23.19
CA GLY A 282 22.39 -1.68 24.39
C GLY A 282 20.91 -1.37 24.14
N VAL A 283 20.61 -0.69 23.02
CA VAL A 283 19.23 -0.44 22.58
C VAL A 283 18.47 -1.76 22.37
N PHE A 284 19.07 -2.72 21.65
CA PHE A 284 18.46 -4.03 21.41
C PHE A 284 18.20 -4.78 22.72
N ARG A 285 19.22 -4.87 23.59
CA ARG A 285 19.11 -5.47 24.93
C ARG A 285 17.94 -4.89 25.72
N MET A 286 17.83 -3.57 25.77
CA MET A 286 16.76 -2.87 26.48
C MET A 286 15.38 -3.18 25.87
N LEU A 287 15.22 -2.96 24.57
CA LEU A 287 13.93 -3.10 23.88
C LEU A 287 13.41 -4.53 23.92
N ASP A 288 14.28 -5.50 23.67
CA ASP A 288 13.89 -6.89 23.46
C ASP A 288 13.73 -7.66 24.77
N THR A 289 14.33 -7.17 25.86
CA THR A 289 14.14 -7.74 27.20
C THR A 289 13.04 -7.02 27.99
N SER A 290 13.04 -5.68 28.01
CA SER A 290 12.19 -4.88 28.90
C SER A 290 11.22 -3.95 28.18
N GLY A 291 11.31 -3.83 26.85
CA GLY A 291 10.49 -2.91 26.07
C GLY A 291 10.82 -1.45 26.35
N THR A 292 9.78 -0.63 26.54
CA THR A 292 9.89 0.82 26.79
C THR A 292 9.92 1.18 28.27
N LYS A 293 10.03 0.20 29.18
CA LYS A 293 9.95 0.43 30.63
C LYS A 293 11.01 1.37 31.17
N ALA A 294 12.25 1.31 30.64
CA ALA A 294 13.31 2.23 31.02
C ALA A 294 12.96 3.69 30.69
N GLN A 295 12.40 3.91 29.49
CA GLN A 295 11.92 5.22 29.06
C GLN A 295 10.76 5.73 29.92
N GLU A 296 9.79 4.86 30.23
CA GLU A 296 8.66 5.21 31.10
C GLU A 296 9.12 5.58 32.52
N ALA A 297 10.04 4.81 33.09
CA ALA A 297 10.61 5.07 34.41
C ALA A 297 11.37 6.41 34.45
N LEU A 298 12.25 6.66 33.48
CA LEU A 298 13.00 7.91 33.40
C LEU A 298 12.11 9.11 33.12
N TYR A 299 11.08 8.96 32.28
CA TYR A 299 10.12 10.03 32.05
C TYR A 299 9.39 10.40 33.35
N ASN A 300 9.04 9.43 34.19
CA ASN A 300 8.43 9.73 35.49
C ASN A 300 9.34 10.55 36.41
N TYR A 301 10.67 10.40 36.30
CA TYR A 301 11.63 11.15 37.11
C TYR A 301 12.01 12.51 36.51
N THR A 302 12.07 12.61 35.18
CA THR A 302 12.51 13.83 34.49
C THR A 302 11.36 14.73 34.03
N GLN A 303 10.19 14.15 33.77
CA GLN A 303 9.03 14.77 33.13
C GLN A 303 9.35 15.41 31.76
N ASP A 304 10.42 14.93 31.10
CA ASP A 304 10.95 15.48 29.84
C ASP A 304 11.44 14.34 28.94
N TYR A 305 10.85 14.22 27.75
CA TYR A 305 11.22 13.18 26.78
C TYR A 305 12.60 13.39 26.16
N GLY A 306 13.02 14.64 25.95
CA GLY A 306 14.36 14.96 25.44
C GLY A 306 15.41 14.54 26.46
N LYS A 307 15.27 15.00 27.71
CA LYS A 307 16.20 14.64 28.79
C LYS A 307 16.20 13.13 29.08
N THR A 308 15.04 12.48 29.05
CA THR A 308 14.93 11.01 29.17
C THR A 308 15.73 10.31 28.09
N THR A 309 15.61 10.78 26.85
CA THR A 309 16.31 10.21 25.70
C THR A 309 17.81 10.41 25.81
N ASP A 310 18.26 11.61 26.21
CA ASP A 310 19.69 11.92 26.36
C ASP A 310 20.34 11.04 27.44
N ILE A 311 19.66 10.84 28.58
CA ILE A 311 20.11 9.92 29.63
C ILE A 311 20.24 8.50 29.10
N LEU A 312 19.22 8.00 28.38
CA LEU A 312 19.26 6.65 27.81
C LEU A 312 20.39 6.48 26.80
N LYS A 313 20.59 7.47 25.92
CA LYS A 313 21.69 7.48 24.96
C LYS A 313 23.05 7.37 25.62
N GLU A 314 23.24 8.03 26.76
CA GLU A 314 24.50 7.99 27.48
C GLU A 314 24.73 6.65 28.20
N ILE A 315 23.70 6.07 28.84
CA ILE A 315 23.91 4.89 29.69
C ILE A 315 23.86 3.55 28.94
N LEU A 316 23.17 3.46 27.80
CA LEU A 316 23.00 2.20 27.08
C LEU A 316 24.30 1.53 26.59
N PRO A 317 25.36 2.25 26.15
CA PRO A 317 26.64 1.63 25.79
C PRO A 317 27.53 1.31 27.01
N MET A 318 27.12 1.69 28.23
CA MET A 318 27.94 1.51 29.43
C MET A 318 27.76 0.13 30.08
N THR A 319 28.64 -0.21 31.02
CA THR A 319 28.39 -1.31 31.96
C THR A 319 27.29 -0.92 32.95
N ALA A 320 26.61 -1.90 33.56
CA ALA A 320 25.57 -1.63 34.56
C ALA A 320 26.07 -0.77 35.75
N GLU A 321 27.30 -1.00 36.19
CA GLU A 321 27.95 -0.22 37.25
C GLU A 321 28.17 1.24 36.83
N ASN A 322 28.74 1.47 35.64
CA ASN A 322 28.97 2.81 35.11
C ASN A 322 27.65 3.55 34.85
N ALA A 323 26.65 2.87 34.30
CA ALA A 323 25.30 3.41 34.12
C ALA A 323 24.69 3.86 35.46
N THR A 324 24.81 3.04 36.51
CA THR A 324 24.34 3.38 37.86
C THR A 324 25.05 4.62 38.39
N ASN A 325 26.39 4.66 38.29
CA ASN A 325 27.19 5.79 38.74
C ASN A 325 26.84 7.08 37.98
N THR A 326 26.62 7.02 36.67
CA THR A 326 26.21 8.17 35.84
C THR A 326 24.83 8.68 36.25
N LEU A 327 23.86 7.79 36.47
CA LEU A 327 22.51 8.17 36.90
C LEU A 327 22.51 8.89 38.26
N VAL A 328 23.32 8.43 39.21
CA VAL A 328 23.41 9.03 40.55
C VAL A 328 24.25 10.31 40.56
N ASN A 329 25.46 10.27 39.98
CA ASN A 329 26.42 11.37 40.12
C ASN A 329 26.17 12.51 39.13
N THR A 330 25.80 12.20 37.89
CA THR A 330 25.58 13.19 36.83
C THR A 330 24.12 13.66 36.80
N TYR A 331 23.18 12.72 36.89
CA TYR A 331 21.75 13.03 36.76
C TYR A 331 21.01 13.17 38.09
N HIS A 332 21.70 12.94 39.22
CA HIS A 332 21.18 13.14 40.58
C HIS A 332 19.91 12.33 40.90
N LEU A 333 19.75 11.16 40.27
CA LEU A 333 18.74 10.19 40.68
C LEU A 333 19.17 9.58 42.02
N ASN A 334 18.19 9.22 42.86
CA ASN A 334 18.50 8.43 44.04
C ASN A 334 18.83 6.97 43.65
N ASN A 335 19.46 6.23 44.56
CA ASN A 335 19.91 4.86 44.29
C ASN A 335 18.77 3.91 43.86
N GLU A 336 17.57 4.05 44.42
CA GLU A 336 16.42 3.22 44.05
C GLU A 336 15.94 3.50 42.62
N GLN A 337 15.87 4.77 42.24
CA GLN A 337 15.54 5.20 40.88
C GLN A 337 16.58 4.72 39.88
N ALA A 338 17.87 4.89 40.19
CA ALA A 338 18.97 4.44 39.35
C ALA A 338 18.92 2.91 39.14
N ASN A 339 18.77 2.14 40.22
CA ASN A 339 18.66 0.67 40.14
C ASN A 339 17.43 0.23 39.34
N THR A 340 16.31 0.94 39.46
CA THR A 340 15.09 0.64 38.67
C THR A 340 15.34 0.82 37.17
N VAL A 341 16.00 1.91 36.77
CA VAL A 341 16.33 2.17 35.36
C VAL A 341 17.34 1.16 34.83
N VAL A 342 18.39 0.87 35.62
CA VAL A 342 19.44 -0.09 35.25
C VAL A 342 18.90 -1.50 35.12
N ASN A 343 17.96 -1.94 35.96
CA ASN A 343 17.29 -3.23 35.80
C ASN A 343 16.54 -3.38 34.46
N TYR A 344 16.09 -2.28 33.85
CA TYR A 344 15.44 -2.31 32.53
C TYR A 344 16.43 -2.18 31.37
N THR A 345 17.53 -1.42 31.52
CA THR A 345 18.52 -1.22 30.45
C THR A 345 19.63 -2.28 30.44
N HIS A 346 19.97 -2.83 31.60
CA HIS A 346 21.02 -3.81 31.85
C HIS A 346 20.50 -4.97 32.73
N PRO A 347 19.45 -5.69 32.29
CA PRO A 347 18.90 -6.80 33.07
C PRO A 347 19.96 -7.88 33.29
N GLU A 348 19.97 -8.51 34.47
CA GLU A 348 20.91 -9.60 34.80
C GLU A 348 20.83 -10.79 33.83
N ASN A 349 19.62 -11.06 33.32
CA ASN A 349 19.35 -12.13 32.36
C ASN A 349 18.69 -11.53 31.11
N PRO A 350 19.47 -10.91 30.20
CA PRO A 350 18.93 -10.36 28.97
C PRO A 350 18.44 -11.48 28.06
N ARG A 351 17.41 -11.20 27.26
CA ARG A 351 16.98 -12.15 26.23
C ARG A 351 18.00 -12.19 25.09
N PRO A 352 18.22 -13.35 24.45
CA PRO A 352 19.00 -13.40 23.22
C PRO A 352 18.30 -12.59 22.13
N VAL A 353 19.07 -11.86 21.33
CA VAL A 353 18.57 -11.03 20.24
C VAL A 353 19.24 -11.42 18.94
N ILE A 354 18.45 -11.55 17.87
CA ILE A 354 18.96 -11.71 16.50
C ILE A 354 18.50 -10.53 15.67
N PHE A 355 19.47 -9.76 15.17
CA PHE A 355 19.19 -8.69 14.22
C PHE A 355 19.14 -9.25 12.78
N VAL A 356 17.99 -9.11 12.13
CA VAL A 356 17.77 -9.54 10.75
C VAL A 356 17.88 -8.31 9.85
N ALA A 357 19.00 -8.19 9.15
CA ALA A 357 19.23 -7.15 8.16
C ALA A 357 18.87 -7.65 6.75
N SER A 358 18.07 -6.88 6.01
CA SER A 358 17.62 -7.23 4.67
C SER A 358 17.78 -6.07 3.68
N SER A 359 17.88 -6.40 2.39
CA SER A 359 18.19 -5.43 1.33
C SER A 359 17.14 -4.34 1.14
N ASP A 360 15.87 -4.60 1.46
CA ASP A 360 14.80 -3.60 1.42
C ASP A 360 15.00 -2.47 2.43
N MET A 361 15.75 -2.72 3.52
CA MET A 361 16.03 -1.73 4.54
C MET A 361 16.90 -0.58 4.00
N LEU A 362 17.68 -0.80 2.93
CA LEU A 362 18.39 0.27 2.22
C LEU A 362 17.41 1.32 1.66
N GLN A 363 16.36 0.87 0.98
CA GLN A 363 15.34 1.75 0.38
C GLN A 363 14.44 2.40 1.44
N LYS A 364 14.33 1.77 2.62
CA LYS A 364 13.54 2.27 3.76
C LYS A 364 14.34 3.17 4.69
N ALA A 365 15.61 3.45 4.38
CA ALA A 365 16.48 4.27 5.20
C ALA A 365 15.95 5.64 5.52
N GLY A 366 15.25 6.25 4.56
CA GLY A 366 14.58 7.52 4.80
C GLY A 366 13.62 7.46 6.00
N TRP A 367 12.91 6.35 6.21
CA TRP A 367 11.96 6.23 7.32
C TRP A 367 12.62 5.88 8.64
N TRP A 368 13.46 4.86 8.69
CA TRP A 368 14.05 4.46 9.97
C TRP A 368 15.03 5.51 10.49
N SER A 369 15.75 6.22 9.62
CA SER A 369 16.57 7.35 10.03
C SER A 369 15.72 8.54 10.46
N TYR A 370 14.58 8.81 9.81
CA TYR A 370 13.64 9.84 10.22
C TYR A 370 13.08 9.58 11.62
N PHE A 371 12.70 8.35 11.95
CA PHE A 371 12.27 8.05 13.30
C PHE A 371 13.43 8.14 14.28
N GLY A 372 14.61 7.66 13.91
CA GLY A 372 15.82 7.77 14.73
C GLY A 372 16.19 9.22 15.04
N ALA A 373 16.23 10.11 14.05
CA ALA A 373 16.76 11.46 14.18
C ALA A 373 15.79 12.48 14.80
N TRP A 374 14.71 12.03 15.44
CA TRP A 374 13.73 12.94 16.05
C TRP A 374 14.37 13.86 17.09
N ASN A 375 14.20 15.16 16.90
CA ASN A 375 14.68 16.20 17.80
C ASN A 375 13.52 16.70 18.67
N PHE A 376 13.61 16.38 19.97
CA PHE A 376 12.57 16.71 20.94
C PHE A 376 12.44 18.23 21.22
N THR A 377 13.49 19.00 20.98
CA THR A 377 13.50 20.46 21.22
C THR A 377 12.73 21.21 20.14
N ASN A 378 13.03 20.93 18.87
CA ASN A 378 12.42 21.65 17.74
C ASN A 378 11.28 20.88 17.05
N GLN A 379 10.98 19.66 17.52
CA GLN A 379 9.92 18.78 17.00
C GLN A 379 10.05 18.55 15.48
N SER A 380 11.28 18.32 15.04
CA SER A 380 11.62 18.02 13.66
C SER A 380 12.47 16.77 13.57
N SER A 381 12.61 16.26 12.35
CA SER A 381 13.53 15.16 12.08
C SER A 381 14.12 15.30 10.68
N GLN A 382 15.21 14.59 10.47
CA GLN A 382 15.92 14.49 9.21
C GLN A 382 15.95 13.04 8.75
N ASN A 383 15.85 12.82 7.45
CA ASN A 383 15.97 11.51 6.85
C ASN A 383 17.25 11.41 6.02
N TYR A 384 17.92 10.27 6.13
CA TYR A 384 19.10 9.91 5.38
C TYR A 384 18.78 8.72 4.48
N ASN A 385 19.35 8.66 3.28
CA ASN A 385 18.96 7.68 2.27
C ASN A 385 20.17 6.93 1.71
N TYR A 386 19.94 5.68 1.29
CA TYR A 386 20.76 4.99 0.31
C TYR A 386 20.06 5.09 -1.05
N TYR A 387 20.82 5.43 -2.08
CA TYR A 387 20.38 5.36 -3.47
C TYR A 387 21.01 4.11 -4.08
N VAL A 388 20.15 3.13 -4.30
CA VAL A 388 20.52 1.80 -4.82
C VAL A 388 20.03 1.70 -6.26
N PRO A 389 20.89 1.33 -7.22
CA PRO A 389 20.51 1.18 -8.61
C PRO A 389 19.63 -0.05 -8.77
N THR A 390 18.77 -0.02 -9.79
CA THR A 390 17.90 -1.16 -10.13
C THR A 390 18.61 -2.21 -11.00
N GLN A 391 19.81 -1.89 -11.48
CA GLN A 391 20.62 -2.71 -12.39
C GLN A 391 22.09 -2.62 -12.00
N GLN A 392 22.86 -3.59 -12.49
CA GLN A 392 24.33 -3.60 -12.40
C GLN A 392 24.93 -3.23 -13.75
N VAL A 393 26.22 -2.88 -13.78
CA VAL A 393 26.93 -2.54 -15.01
C VAL A 393 28.25 -3.28 -15.10
N THR A 394 28.50 -3.91 -16.25
CA THR A 394 29.81 -4.50 -16.55
C THR A 394 30.79 -3.41 -16.99
N VAL A 395 31.94 -3.34 -16.33
CA VAL A 395 33.01 -2.37 -16.63
C VAL A 395 34.33 -3.11 -16.79
N GLU A 396 34.75 -3.28 -18.04
CA GLU A 396 36.03 -3.93 -18.37
C GLU A 396 37.24 -3.08 -17.96
N PRO A 397 38.43 -3.68 -17.77
CA PRO A 397 39.64 -2.93 -17.42
C PRO A 397 39.93 -1.85 -18.47
N GLY A 398 40.23 -0.63 -18.03
CA GLY A 398 40.45 0.53 -18.91
C GLY A 398 39.17 1.15 -19.48
N SER A 399 37.99 0.73 -19.03
CA SER A 399 36.69 1.24 -19.51
C SER A 399 35.94 2.04 -18.44
N THR A 400 34.90 2.74 -18.89
CA THR A 400 33.99 3.51 -18.03
C THR A 400 32.58 2.96 -18.15
N GLY A 401 31.96 2.68 -17.01
CA GLY A 401 30.55 2.34 -16.89
C GLY A 401 29.75 3.46 -16.26
N LYS A 402 28.44 3.44 -16.49
CA LYS A 402 27.53 4.45 -15.95
C LYS A 402 26.20 3.82 -15.56
N LEU A 403 25.72 4.14 -14.36
CA LEU A 403 24.41 3.72 -13.87
C LEU A 403 23.63 4.90 -13.28
N PRO A 404 22.34 5.05 -13.62
CA PRO A 404 21.48 6.02 -12.95
C PRO A 404 21.19 5.57 -11.51
N LEU A 405 21.45 6.45 -10.55
CA LEU A 405 21.09 6.26 -9.14
C LEU A 405 19.72 6.89 -8.83
N ILE A 406 19.44 8.04 -9.44
CA ILE A 406 18.16 8.74 -9.32
C ILE A 406 17.78 9.29 -10.69
N GLN A 407 16.49 9.17 -11.02
CA GLN A 407 15.87 9.85 -12.14
C GLN A 407 14.54 10.46 -11.67
N ASP A 408 14.54 11.77 -11.40
CA ASP A 408 13.35 12.49 -10.92
C ASP A 408 13.32 13.93 -11.44
N SER A 409 12.12 14.41 -11.77
CA SER A 409 11.79 15.84 -11.90
C SER A 409 12.77 16.69 -12.73
N GLY A 410 13.29 16.16 -13.84
CA GLY A 410 14.22 16.89 -14.71
C GLY A 410 15.70 16.60 -14.50
N LEU A 411 16.05 15.83 -13.46
CA LEU A 411 17.42 15.52 -13.03
C LEU A 411 17.70 14.01 -13.10
N ILE A 412 18.84 13.65 -13.66
CA ILE A 412 19.43 12.32 -13.59
C ILE A 412 20.75 12.44 -12.84
N VAL A 413 20.89 11.73 -11.72
CA VAL A 413 22.19 11.57 -11.07
C VAL A 413 22.70 10.17 -11.36
N ASN A 414 23.88 10.10 -11.97
CA ASN A 414 24.53 8.84 -12.31
C ASN A 414 25.75 8.61 -11.43
N ALA A 415 26.02 7.36 -11.11
CA ALA A 415 27.35 6.91 -10.72
C ALA A 415 28.14 6.59 -12.00
N VAL A 416 29.30 7.23 -12.15
CA VAL A 416 30.26 6.95 -13.22
C VAL A 416 31.40 6.16 -12.63
N ILE A 417 31.60 4.95 -13.13
CA ILE A 417 32.62 4.01 -12.63
C ILE A 417 33.73 3.98 -13.65
N GLN A 418 34.94 4.31 -13.23
CA GLN A 418 36.14 4.29 -14.06
C GLN A 418 37.04 3.16 -13.56
N ARG A 419 37.17 2.11 -14.36
CA ARG A 419 38.05 1.00 -14.04
C ARG A 419 39.38 1.17 -14.77
N GLY A 420 40.47 1.32 -14.04
CA GLY A 420 41.79 1.34 -14.66
C GLY A 420 42.25 -0.05 -15.10
N THR A 421 43.44 -0.13 -15.68
CA THR A 421 44.02 -1.39 -16.17
C THR A 421 44.88 -2.12 -15.14
N GLY A 422 45.22 -1.45 -14.03
CA GLY A 422 46.00 -2.01 -12.93
C GLY A 422 45.14 -2.39 -11.72
N ASN A 423 45.72 -3.12 -10.77
CA ASN A 423 45.05 -3.45 -9.52
C ASN A 423 44.71 -2.18 -8.73
N ASN A 424 43.57 -2.19 -8.03
CA ASN A 424 43.10 -1.11 -7.14
C ASN A 424 43.01 0.27 -7.84
N SER A 425 42.88 0.28 -9.16
CA SER A 425 42.82 1.51 -9.95
C SER A 425 41.39 2.00 -10.17
N THR A 426 40.38 1.19 -9.82
CA THR A 426 38.97 1.54 -9.94
C THR A 426 38.63 2.77 -9.08
N THR A 427 37.88 3.69 -9.65
CA THR A 427 37.34 4.86 -8.97
C THR A 427 35.94 5.14 -9.49
N ALA A 428 35.20 6.02 -8.82
CA ALA A 428 33.89 6.44 -9.26
C ALA A 428 33.55 7.84 -8.73
N TYR A 429 32.64 8.51 -9.42
CA TYR A 429 32.10 9.81 -9.02
C TYR A 429 30.63 9.91 -9.41
N THR A 430 29.95 10.94 -8.91
CA THR A 430 28.58 11.24 -9.32
C THR A 430 28.54 12.38 -10.33
N GLU A 431 27.64 12.27 -11.31
CA GLU A 431 27.37 13.33 -12.27
C GLU A 431 25.87 13.60 -12.37
N ALA A 432 25.51 14.86 -12.47
CA ALA A 432 24.13 15.34 -12.52
C ALA A 432 23.82 15.93 -13.90
N LEU A 433 22.84 15.36 -14.58
CA LEU A 433 22.45 15.70 -15.95
C LEU A 433 20.96 16.05 -16.03
N SER A 434 20.61 16.87 -17.00
CA SER A 434 19.23 17.16 -17.36
C SER A 434 18.56 15.96 -18.04
N THR A 435 17.35 15.59 -17.64
CA THR A 435 16.58 14.51 -18.28
C THR A 435 16.12 14.87 -19.71
N TYR A 436 16.15 16.15 -20.09
CA TYR A 436 15.63 16.61 -21.39
C TYR A 436 16.61 16.36 -22.54
N ASN A 437 17.91 16.48 -22.27
CA ASN A 437 18.96 16.49 -23.28
C ASN A 437 20.28 15.83 -22.82
N ASN A 438 20.31 15.27 -21.61
CA ASN A 438 21.49 14.65 -21.01
C ASN A 438 22.70 15.58 -20.90
N SER A 439 22.50 16.90 -20.88
CA SER A 439 23.58 17.86 -20.67
C SER A 439 23.80 18.11 -19.18
N GLU A 440 25.03 18.49 -18.83
CA GLU A 440 25.37 18.96 -17.50
C GLU A 440 24.53 20.20 -17.13
N ILE A 441 24.11 20.26 -15.88
CA ILE A 441 23.33 21.38 -15.35
C ILE A 441 24.32 22.37 -14.73
N ILE A 442 24.34 23.61 -15.24
CA ILE A 442 25.22 24.66 -14.71
C ILE A 442 24.35 25.68 -13.96
N ILE A 443 24.67 25.92 -12.69
CA ILE A 443 24.04 26.96 -11.86
C ILE A 443 25.14 27.91 -11.40
N ASN A 444 24.98 29.21 -11.66
CA ASN A 444 25.96 30.25 -11.30
C ASN A 444 27.39 29.99 -11.81
N GLY A 445 27.52 29.31 -12.96
CA GLY A 445 28.82 29.01 -13.58
C GLY A 445 29.53 27.76 -13.04
N THR A 446 28.93 27.05 -12.08
CA THR A 446 29.45 25.79 -11.54
C THR A 446 28.53 24.61 -11.90
N PRO A 447 29.09 23.41 -12.18
CA PRO A 447 28.31 22.19 -12.28
C PRO A 447 27.45 21.98 -11.04
N TYR A 448 26.14 21.86 -11.25
CA TYR A 448 25.18 21.57 -10.19
C TYR A 448 25.08 20.07 -10.01
N ASN A 449 25.64 19.57 -8.91
CA ASN A 449 25.48 18.18 -8.49
C ASN A 449 25.04 18.15 -7.01
N PRO A 450 23.75 17.93 -6.72
CA PRO A 450 23.25 17.92 -5.35
C PRO A 450 23.69 16.68 -4.55
N LEU A 451 24.21 15.66 -5.23
CA LEU A 451 24.63 14.39 -4.62
C LEU A 451 26.12 14.14 -4.82
N ASN A 452 26.93 15.19 -4.62
CA ASN A 452 28.37 15.11 -4.76
C ASN A 452 28.99 14.24 -3.65
N ILE A 453 30.02 13.50 -4.01
CA ILE A 453 30.67 12.55 -3.11
C ILE A 453 31.88 13.17 -2.41
N SER A 454 32.04 12.82 -1.15
CA SER A 454 33.14 13.22 -0.28
C SER A 454 34.06 12.05 0.06
N ASN A 455 33.55 10.82 -0.08
CA ASN A 455 34.28 9.59 0.17
C ASN A 455 33.89 8.52 -0.85
N ILE A 456 34.82 7.61 -1.10
CA ILE A 456 34.57 6.41 -1.88
C ILE A 456 35.05 5.18 -1.11
N ILE A 457 34.22 4.13 -1.13
CA ILE A 457 34.56 2.81 -0.64
C ILE A 457 34.46 1.86 -1.82
N VAL A 458 35.55 1.15 -2.15
CA VAL A 458 35.57 0.19 -3.27
C VAL A 458 35.88 -1.19 -2.72
N ILE A 459 34.96 -2.12 -2.92
CA ILE A 459 35.12 -3.54 -2.64
C ILE A 459 35.06 -4.28 -3.96
N GLU A 460 36.11 -5.03 -4.31
CA GLU A 460 36.13 -5.90 -5.48
C GLU A 460 36.49 -7.33 -5.05
N ASP A 461 35.72 -8.31 -5.53
CA ASP A 461 35.94 -9.74 -5.28
C ASP A 461 36.09 -10.07 -3.79
N GLY A 462 35.33 -9.34 -2.94
CA GLY A 462 35.34 -9.47 -1.48
C GLY A 462 36.45 -8.71 -0.75
N TYR A 463 37.35 -8.01 -1.45
CA TYR A 463 38.45 -7.26 -0.86
C TYR A 463 38.21 -5.75 -0.86
N LEU A 464 38.44 -5.10 0.27
CA LEU A 464 38.46 -3.64 0.37
C LEU A 464 39.69 -3.09 -0.37
N LEU A 465 39.47 -2.42 -1.50
CA LEU A 465 40.53 -1.86 -2.33
C LEU A 465 40.78 -0.38 -2.07
N LYS A 466 39.71 0.37 -1.76
CA LYS A 466 39.77 1.80 -1.41
C LYS A 466 38.79 2.14 -0.31
N ASN A 467 39.23 3.02 0.57
CA ASN A 467 38.40 3.74 1.54
C ASN A 467 39.08 5.09 1.77
N GLU A 468 38.75 6.08 0.95
CA GLU A 468 39.44 7.37 0.93
C GLU A 468 38.48 8.53 0.65
N SER A 469 38.86 9.72 1.11
CA SER A 469 38.15 10.95 0.81
C SER A 469 38.45 11.41 -0.62
N VAL A 470 37.42 11.87 -1.32
CA VAL A 470 37.46 12.30 -2.72
C VAL A 470 36.62 13.56 -2.93
N GLY A 471 36.83 14.23 -4.06
CA GLY A 471 36.07 15.43 -4.42
C GLY A 471 36.40 16.66 -3.56
N ASN A 472 35.62 17.73 -3.73
CA ASN A 472 35.71 18.91 -2.88
C ASN A 472 34.77 18.72 -1.66
N VAL A 473 35.37 18.39 -0.51
CA VAL A 473 34.68 17.97 0.72
C VAL A 473 33.73 19.04 1.25
N GLU A 474 33.98 20.33 0.99
CA GLU A 474 33.20 21.45 1.55
C GLU A 474 31.70 21.42 1.14
N ASN A 475 31.37 20.80 0.00
CA ASN A 475 30.00 20.76 -0.54
C ASN A 475 29.50 19.33 -0.82
N ALA A 476 30.14 18.31 -0.24
CA ALA A 476 29.85 16.91 -0.54
C ALA A 476 29.39 16.14 0.72
N ASN A 477 28.16 15.64 0.67
CA ASN A 477 27.48 15.01 1.82
C ASN A 477 27.24 13.50 1.62
N TYR A 478 27.84 12.91 0.59
CA TYR A 478 27.61 11.52 0.23
C TYR A 478 28.90 10.71 0.18
N THR A 479 28.76 9.42 0.44
CA THR A 479 29.77 8.39 0.27
C THR A 479 29.32 7.44 -0.83
N LEU A 480 30.18 7.16 -1.80
CA LEU A 480 29.90 6.20 -2.86
C LEU A 480 30.54 4.86 -2.52
N PHE A 481 29.71 3.86 -2.26
CA PHE A 481 30.12 2.49 -2.02
C PHE A 481 29.99 1.69 -3.31
N LEU A 482 31.10 1.19 -3.82
CA LEU A 482 31.18 0.46 -5.07
C LEU A 482 31.49 -1.00 -4.77
N MET A 483 30.52 -1.88 -5.01
CA MET A 483 30.69 -3.33 -4.93
C MET A 483 30.92 -3.88 -6.34
N GLY A 484 32.06 -4.53 -6.56
CA GLY A 484 32.43 -5.19 -7.81
C GLY A 484 32.66 -6.69 -7.64
N GLU A 485 32.15 -7.50 -8.56
CA GLU A 485 32.44 -8.93 -8.64
C GLU A 485 32.49 -9.31 -10.14
N ASP A 486 33.56 -9.97 -10.58
CA ASP A 486 33.72 -10.40 -11.98
C ASP A 486 33.46 -9.27 -13.01
N ASN A 487 34.00 -8.07 -12.77
CA ASN A 487 33.84 -6.85 -13.59
C ASN A 487 32.41 -6.26 -13.58
N VAL A 488 31.49 -6.82 -12.81
CA VAL A 488 30.11 -6.32 -12.65
C VAL A 488 30.04 -5.47 -11.40
N TYR A 489 29.59 -4.23 -11.55
CA TYR A 489 29.59 -3.24 -10.49
C TYR A 489 28.18 -2.81 -10.08
N THR A 490 28.00 -2.67 -8.76
CA THR A 490 26.82 -2.12 -8.10
C THR A 490 27.24 -0.90 -7.27
N PRO A 491 27.06 0.33 -7.77
CA PRO A 491 27.32 1.55 -7.03
C PRO A 491 26.14 1.87 -6.11
N ILE A 492 26.36 1.98 -4.80
CA ILE A 492 25.39 2.45 -3.81
C ILE A 492 25.86 3.81 -3.31
N LEU A 493 25.05 4.85 -3.51
CA LEU A 493 25.35 6.17 -2.95
C LEU A 493 24.61 6.33 -1.63
N MET A 494 25.30 6.72 -0.56
CA MET A 494 24.68 6.87 0.75
C MET A 494 25.02 8.21 1.36
N ASP A 495 24.10 8.74 2.15
CA ASP A 495 24.37 9.91 2.99
C ASP A 495 25.56 9.64 3.93
N ASN A 496 26.43 10.63 4.15
CA ASN A 496 27.58 10.49 5.04
C ASN A 496 27.21 10.11 6.47
N HIS A 497 26.03 10.50 6.95
CA HIS A 497 25.51 10.07 8.26
C HIS A 497 25.30 8.56 8.35
N LEU A 498 25.12 7.89 7.21
CA LEU A 498 24.91 6.45 7.13
C LEU A 498 26.17 5.65 6.85
N ALA A 499 27.24 6.30 6.37
CA ALA A 499 28.49 5.65 5.95
C ALA A 499 29.11 4.75 7.03
N ASN A 500 29.04 5.18 8.29
CA ASN A 500 29.54 4.42 9.43
C ASN A 500 28.41 3.91 10.34
N SER A 501 27.15 3.93 9.88
CA SER A 501 26.03 3.46 10.69
C SER A 501 26.13 1.94 10.96
N MET A 502 25.54 1.47 12.07
CA MET A 502 25.49 0.05 12.41
C MET A 502 24.93 -0.77 11.25
N PHE A 503 23.86 -0.27 10.61
CA PHE A 503 23.30 -0.95 9.45
C PHE A 503 24.32 -1.12 8.31
N THR A 504 25.06 -0.06 7.94
CA THR A 504 26.12 -0.17 6.92
C THR A 504 27.22 -1.13 7.34
N GLN A 505 27.69 -1.01 8.59
CA GLN A 505 28.77 -1.84 9.12
C GLN A 505 28.39 -3.33 9.10
N LEU A 506 27.18 -3.69 9.52
CA LEU A 506 26.75 -5.09 9.57
C LEU A 506 26.28 -5.63 8.21
N PHE A 507 25.51 -4.84 7.45
CA PHE A 507 24.88 -5.32 6.20
C PHE A 507 25.76 -5.17 4.97
N LEU A 508 26.37 -3.99 4.75
CA LEU A 508 27.19 -3.73 3.55
C LEU A 508 28.65 -4.15 3.74
N LEU A 509 29.19 -3.98 4.94
CA LEU A 509 30.60 -4.30 5.26
C LEU A 509 30.77 -5.66 5.96
N GLY A 510 29.69 -6.44 6.06
CA GLY A 510 29.69 -7.81 6.59
C GLY A 510 30.06 -7.94 8.07
N GLY A 511 29.97 -6.86 8.85
CA GLY A 511 30.31 -6.87 10.29
C GLY A 511 31.80 -7.09 10.57
N SER A 512 32.68 -6.73 9.63
CA SER A 512 34.13 -6.82 9.80
C SER A 512 34.67 -5.80 10.82
N ASN A 513 35.76 -6.14 11.52
CA ASN A 513 36.46 -5.29 12.48
C ASN A 513 35.64 -4.81 13.69
N GLN A 514 34.71 -5.63 14.17
CA GLN A 514 33.97 -5.40 15.42
C GLN A 514 33.73 -6.74 16.14
N ASP A 515 33.48 -6.68 17.45
CA ASP A 515 33.27 -7.85 18.33
C ASP A 515 31.95 -7.80 19.11
N VAL A 516 31.08 -6.82 18.83
CA VAL A 516 29.79 -6.61 19.50
C VAL A 516 28.70 -7.54 18.93
N PHE A 517 28.68 -7.72 17.62
CA PHE A 517 27.72 -8.54 16.88
C PHE A 517 28.40 -9.77 16.28
N THR A 518 27.74 -10.92 16.37
CA THR A 518 28.19 -12.16 15.73
C THR A 518 27.26 -12.51 14.58
N MET A 519 27.84 -12.76 13.40
CA MET A 519 27.11 -13.30 12.24
C MET A 519 26.86 -14.80 12.47
N VAL A 520 25.61 -15.24 12.31
CA VAL A 520 25.15 -16.61 12.60
C VAL A 520 24.46 -17.27 11.42
#